data_AF-A0A849FIV6-F1
#
_entry.id   AF-A0A849FIV6-F1
#
_cell.length_a   1.000
_cell.length_b   1.000
_cell.length_c   1.000
_cell.angle_alpha   90.00
_cell.angle_beta   90.00
_cell.angle_gamma   90.00
#
_symmetry.space_group_name_H-M   'P 1'
#
loop_
_entity.id
_entity.type
_entity.pdbx_description
1 polymer ?
#
loop_
_entity_poly.entity_id
_entity_poly.type
_entity_poly.pdbx_seq_one_letter_code
_entity_poly.pdbx_strand_id
1 'polypeptide(L)' 'MSLEKSAISTTYISIAGNILLAVVKAVAGVLGHSFALIADAIESTTDIFSSVLVLLGLKYATK' A
#
# COMPACT_ATOMS: atom_id res chain seq x y z
N MET A 1 -19.57 19.39 8.17
CA MET A 1 -18.80 18.71 9.24
C MET A 1 -18.85 17.17 9.21
N SER A 2 -19.77 16.49 8.50
CA SER A 2 -19.79 15.00 8.47
C SER A 2 -18.97 14.36 7.32
N LEU A 3 -18.67 15.11 6.25
CA LEU A 3 -17.94 14.59 5.08
C LEU A 3 -16.45 14.35 5.34
N GLU A 4 -15.78 15.26 6.06
CA GLU A 4 -14.34 15.16 6.34
C GLU A 4 -13.97 13.95 7.19
N LYS A 5 -14.77 13.62 8.21
CA LYS A 5 -14.56 12.42 9.03
C LYS A 5 -14.75 11.12 8.23
N SER A 6 -15.69 11.12 7.28
CA SER A 6 -15.95 9.96 6.43
C SER A 6 -14.82 9.74 5.41
N ALA A 7 -14.28 10.83 4.85
CA ALA A 7 -13.15 10.79 3.95
C ALA A 7 -11.89 10.22 4.63
N ILE A 8 -11.55 10.71 5.82
CA ILE A 8 -10.37 10.25 6.58
C ILE A 8 -10.47 8.76 6.93
N SER A 9 -11.65 8.30 7.37
CA SER A 9 -11.88 6.88 7.66
C SER A 9 -11.74 6.00 6.41
N THR A 10 -12.27 6.47 5.27
CA THR A 10 -12.18 5.78 3.98
C THR A 10 -10.74 5.70 3.46
N THR A 11 -9.94 6.75 3.69
CA THR A 11 -8.51 6.77 3.36
C THR A 11 -7.73 5.76 4.20
N TYR A 12 -7.98 5.67 5.52
CA TYR A 12 -7.33 4.67 6.37
C TYR A 12 -7.68 3.23 5.97
N ILE A 13 -8.95 2.97 5.64
CA ILE A 13 -9.40 1.65 5.17
C ILE A 13 -8.76 1.32 3.80
N SER A 14 -8.64 2.30 2.90
CA SER A 14 -7.99 2.10 1.58
C SER A 14 -6.49 1.81 1.71
N ILE A 15 -5.79 2.52 2.61
CA ILE A 15 -4.37 2.28 2.90
C ILE A 15 -4.19 0.90 3.52
N ALA A 16 -5.00 0.54 4.52
CA ALA A 16 -4.96 -0.77 5.14
C ALA A 16 -5.29 -1.90 4.15
N GLY A 17 -6.27 -1.69 3.26
CA GLY A 17 -6.65 -2.62 2.21
C GLY A 17 -5.54 -2.88 1.19
N ASN A 18 -4.87 -1.81 0.73
CA ASN A 18 -3.72 -1.94 -0.19
C ASN A 18 -2.54 -2.67 0.47
N ILE A 19 -2.24 -2.38 1.73
CA ILE A 19 -1.20 -3.08 2.49
C ILE A 19 -1.54 -4.57 2.62
N LEU A 20 -2.78 -4.89 2.98
CA LEU A 20 -3.22 -6.28 3.14
C LEU A 20 -3.15 -7.06 1.82
N LEU A 21 -3.54 -6.43 0.71
CA LEU A 21 -3.49 -7.04 -0.63
C LEU A 21 -2.06 -7.33 -1.08
N ALA A 22 -1.12 -6.43 -0.80
CA ALA A 22 0.30 -6.65 -1.09
C ALA A 22 0.89 -7.80 -0.26
N VAL A 23 0.52 -7.91 1.02
CA VAL A 23 0.93 -9.04 1.88
C VAL A 23 0.40 -10.37 1.34
N VAL A 24 -0.86 -10.41 0.90
CA VAL A 24 -1.46 -11.61 0.29
C VAL A 24 -0.71 -12.01 -0.99
N LYS A 25 -0.40 -11.06 -1.88
CA LYS A 25 0.38 -11.33 -3.10
C LYS A 25 1.78 -11.88 -2.79
N ALA A 26 2.47 -11.29 -1.81
CA ALA A 26 3.78 -11.73 -1.37
C ALA A 26 3.75 -13.17 -0.81
N VAL A 27 2.79 -13.46 0.07
CA VAL A 27 2.65 -14.80 0.66
C VAL A 27 2.23 -15.83 -0.39
N ALA A 28 1.29 -15.50 -1.27
CA ALA A 28 0.86 -16.38 -2.36
C ALA A 28 1.98 -16.68 -3.38
N GLY A 29 2.81 -15.69 -3.70
CA GLY A 29 3.96 -15.87 -4.59
C GLY A 29 5.06 -16.75 -4.01
N VAL A 30 5.37 -16.57 -2.72
CA VAL A 30 6.35 -17.40 -2.01
C VAL A 30 5.85 -18.84 -1.86
N LEU A 31 4.59 -19.04 -1.45
CA LEU A 31 4.00 -20.39 -1.28
C LEU A 31 3.78 -21.10 -2.63
N GLY A 32 3.49 -20.36 -3.68
CA GLY A 32 3.26 -20.91 -5.02
C GLY A 32 4.52 -21.23 -5.82
N HIS A 33 5.74 -20.93 -5.31
CA HIS A 33 7.01 -21.07 -6.03
C HIS A 33 7.00 -20.43 -7.45
N SER A 34 6.12 -19.44 -7.67
CA SER A 34 5.87 -18.88 -8.99
C SER A 34 6.60 -17.56 -9.14
N PHE A 35 7.66 -17.56 -9.95
CA PHE A 35 8.43 -16.36 -10.28
C PHE A 35 7.57 -15.23 -10.87
N ALA A 36 6.49 -15.56 -11.57
CA ALA A 36 5.54 -14.58 -12.08
C ALA A 36 4.77 -13.86 -10.96
N LEU A 37 4.30 -14.61 -9.94
CA LEU A 37 3.64 -13.99 -8.78
C LEU A 37 4.62 -13.24 -7.88
N ILE A 38 5.86 -13.73 -7.77
CA ILE A 38 6.92 -13.04 -7.00
C ILE A 38 7.26 -11.70 -7.67
N ALA A 39 7.32 -11.66 -9.01
CA ALA A 39 7.51 -10.41 -9.76
C ALA A 39 6.36 -9.41 -9.51
N ASP A 40 5.11 -9.87 -9.60
CA ASP A 40 3.91 -9.03 -9.34
C ASP A 40 3.83 -8.58 -7.86
N ALA A 41 4.36 -9.38 -6.92
CA ALA A 41 4.48 -9.00 -5.51
C ALA A 41 5.57 -7.95 -5.25
N ILE A 42 6.71 -8.02 -5.95
CA ILE A 42 7.78 -7.02 -5.87
C ILE A 42 7.31 -5.68 -6.47
N GLU A 43 6.58 -5.72 -7.58
CA GLU A 43 5.94 -4.54 -8.19
C GLU A 43 4.99 -3.87 -7.20
N SER A 44 4.07 -4.64 -6.60
CA SER A 44 3.16 -4.15 -5.56
C SER A 44 3.88 -3.61 -4.30
N THR A 45 5.04 -4.15 -3.94
CA THR A 45 5.84 -3.66 -2.80
C THR A 45 6.52 -2.34 -3.12
N THR A 46 6.95 -2.17 -4.38
CA THR A 46 7.57 -0.93 -4.87
C THR A 46 6.55 0.22 -4.88
N ASP A 47 5.29 -0.07 -5.22
CA ASP A 47 4.20 0.92 -5.15
C ASP A 47 3.89 1.38 -3.72
N ILE A 48 3.96 0.47 -2.74
CA ILE A 48 3.85 0.82 -1.32
C ILE A 48 5.02 1.69 -0.89
N PHE A 49 6.24 1.35 -1.30
CA PHE A 49 7.44 2.13 -0.98
C PHE A 49 7.39 3.55 -1.57
N SER A 50 6.93 3.69 -2.81
CA SER A 50 6.65 4.99 -3.44
C SER A 50 5.60 5.78 -2.65
N SER A 51 4.52 5.13 -2.21
CA SER A 51 3.47 5.79 -1.42
C SER A 51 3.99 6.31 -0.07
N VAL A 52 4.86 5.55 0.60
CA VAL A 52 5.53 5.97 1.85
C VAL A 52 6.47 7.14 1.61
N LEU A 53 7.27 7.11 0.54
CA LEU A 53 8.16 8.21 0.18
C LEU A 53 7.39 9.50 -0.11
N VAL A 54 6.28 9.43 -0.84
CA VAL A 54 5.40 10.58 -1.11
C VAL A 54 4.82 11.14 0.18
N LEU A 55 4.36 10.27 1.09
CA LEU A 55 3.82 10.68 2.39
C LEU A 55 4.89 11.40 3.25
N LEU A 56 6.12 10.88 3.25
CA LEU A 56 7.26 11.50 3.94
C LEU A 56 7.63 12.85 3.31
N GLY A 57 7.69 12.93 1.98
CA GLY A 57 7.98 14.17 1.25
C GLY A 57 6.95 15.27 1.52
N LEU A 58 5.66 14.92 1.51
CA LEU A 58 4.57 15.85 1.87
C LEU A 58 4.67 16.31 3.34
N LYS A 59 4.97 15.38 4.26
CA LYS A 59 5.15 15.70 5.69
C LYS A 59 6.35 16.62 5.93
N TYR A 60 7.40 16.47 5.13
CA TYR A 60 8.59 17.32 5.22
C TYR A 60 8.38 18.69 4.59
N ALA A 61 7.68 18.77 3.45
CA ALA A 61 7.36 20.02 2.75
C ALA A 61 6.33 20.89 3.48
N THR A 62 5.53 20.29 4.35
CA THR A 62 4.53 20.99 5.19
C THR A 62 5.14 21.50 6.51
N LYS A 63 6.45 21.32 6.71
CA LYS A 63 7.22 21.88 7.84
C LYS A 63 8.05 23.07 7.35
#